data_AF-A0A6P0LR98-F1
#
_entry.id   AF-A0A6P0LR98-F1
#
_cell.length_a   1.000
_cell.length_b   1.000
_cell.length_c   1.000
_cell.angle_alpha   90.00
_cell.angle_beta   90.00
_cell.angle_gamma   90.00
#
_symmetry.space_group_name_H-M   'P 1'
#
loop_
_entity.id
_entity.type
_entity.pdbx_description
1 polymer ?
#
loop_
_entity_poly.entity_id
_entity_poly.type
_entity_poly.pdbx_seq_one_letter_code
_entity_poly.pdbx_strand_id
1 'polypeptide(L)'
;MSKTMTSAVVPNTPPIPPTQYELPCDDGIPMETERHKLQMELLTDPLYPWLAQREDGYFGGNMFLYFSTEQIKNQDFRGPDVFVVLGVPKAERLSWVVWEEGKAPDVIIELISESTANTDKTTKKVVYQDQVRVPEYFWYDPFNPEDFAGFRLHNGVYQPLTEDEQGRLISERLGLALVRWQGVYKNNVDTTWLRWATLEGIVLPTAEEIAVQAQQEAAQAQQEAIQAQQQATQAQQQATQAQQEATQAQQQAAQAQQRAEQLAARLRAMGVDPDQV
;
A
#
# COMPACT_ATOMS: atom_id res chain seq x y z
N MET A 1 -26.76 76.70 -10.02
CA MET A 1 -27.03 75.33 -10.50
C MET A 1 -25.86 74.45 -10.10
N SER A 2 -25.94 73.82 -8.92
CA SER A 2 -24.94 72.85 -8.45
C SER A 2 -25.20 71.51 -9.11
N LYS A 3 -24.22 71.00 -9.87
CA LYS A 3 -24.19 69.59 -10.29
C LYS A 3 -23.42 68.81 -9.24
N THR A 4 -24.15 68.13 -8.37
CA THR A 4 -23.61 67.13 -7.46
C THR A 4 -23.17 65.92 -8.32
N MET A 5 -21.86 65.68 -8.42
CA MET A 5 -21.35 64.43 -8.98
C MET A 5 -21.48 63.34 -7.94
N THR A 6 -22.41 62.42 -8.17
CA THR A 6 -22.54 61.18 -7.41
C THR A 6 -21.38 60.27 -7.82
N SER A 7 -20.37 60.13 -6.95
CA SER A 7 -19.31 59.13 -7.09
C SER A 7 -19.93 57.75 -6.92
N ALA A 8 -19.89 56.93 -7.96
CA ALA A 8 -20.32 55.55 -7.90
C ALA A 8 -19.30 54.76 -7.07
N VAL A 9 -19.75 54.21 -5.94
CA VAL A 9 -18.97 53.28 -5.13
C VAL A 9 -18.85 51.97 -5.91
N VAL A 10 -17.67 51.71 -6.47
CA VAL A 10 -17.32 50.39 -7.01
C VAL A 10 -17.27 49.42 -5.82
N PRO A 11 -18.01 48.29 -5.84
CA PRO A 11 -17.91 47.31 -4.78
C PRO A 11 -16.47 46.76 -4.73
N ASN A 12 -15.82 46.97 -3.60
CA ASN A 12 -14.47 46.48 -3.31
C ASN A 12 -14.55 44.97 -3.05
N THR A 13 -14.67 44.18 -4.12
CA THR A 13 -14.62 42.71 -4.01
C THR A 13 -13.18 42.33 -3.64
N PRO A 14 -12.96 41.55 -2.57
CA PRO A 14 -11.61 41.07 -2.25
C PRO A 14 -11.06 40.28 -3.45
N PRO A 15 -9.75 40.40 -3.75
CA PRO A 15 -9.15 39.68 -4.86
C PRO A 15 -9.30 38.17 -4.65
N ILE A 16 -9.62 37.45 -5.73
CA ILE A 16 -9.66 35.97 -5.72
C ILE A 16 -8.24 35.48 -5.41
N PRO A 17 -8.05 34.59 -4.42
CA PRO A 17 -6.74 34.08 -4.09
C PRO A 17 -6.19 33.20 -5.22
N PRO A 18 -4.86 33.15 -5.41
CA PRO A 18 -4.27 32.38 -6.51
C PRO A 18 -4.47 30.89 -6.30
N THR A 19 -4.54 30.16 -7.41
CA THR A 19 -4.64 28.70 -7.45
C THR A 19 -3.26 28.05 -7.55
N GLN A 20 -3.19 26.74 -7.37
CA GLN A 20 -1.96 25.95 -7.56
C GLN A 20 -1.31 26.15 -8.95
N TYR A 21 -2.08 26.52 -9.99
CA TYR A 21 -1.56 26.77 -11.34
C TYR A 21 -0.86 28.14 -11.48
N GLU A 22 -1.07 29.04 -10.53
CA GLU A 22 -0.50 30.39 -10.51
C GLU A 22 0.65 30.50 -9.49
N LEU A 23 0.95 29.42 -8.77
CA LEU A 23 1.95 29.35 -7.73
C LEU A 23 3.09 28.40 -8.14
N PRO A 24 4.33 28.69 -7.71
CA PRO A 24 5.41 27.71 -7.81
C PRO A 24 5.03 26.38 -7.13
N CYS A 25 5.66 25.29 -7.57
CA CYS A 25 5.44 23.96 -6.99
C CYS A 25 6.72 23.23 -6.57
N ASP A 26 7.88 23.76 -6.96
CA ASP A 26 9.22 23.19 -6.73
C ASP A 26 10.25 24.34 -6.67
N ASP A 27 11.31 24.16 -5.88
CA ASP A 27 12.49 25.04 -5.84
C ASP A 27 13.64 24.53 -6.73
N GLY A 28 13.50 23.33 -7.30
CA GLY A 28 14.50 22.68 -8.14
C GLY A 28 15.67 22.11 -7.35
N ILE A 29 15.58 22.04 -6.02
CA ILE A 29 16.63 21.49 -5.16
C ILE A 29 16.37 19.99 -4.99
N PRO A 30 17.28 19.11 -5.45
CA PRO A 30 17.13 17.68 -5.24
C PRO A 30 17.25 17.36 -3.75
N MET A 31 16.60 16.28 -3.32
CA MET A 31 16.76 15.76 -1.95
C MET A 31 18.23 15.58 -1.59
N GLU A 32 18.56 15.89 -0.33
CA GLU A 32 19.95 16.06 0.12
C GLU A 32 20.83 14.82 -0.11
N THR A 33 20.27 13.61 0.02
CA THR A 33 21.03 12.36 -0.08
C THR A 33 20.19 11.20 -0.62
N GLU A 34 20.87 10.14 -1.09
CA GLU A 34 20.24 8.87 -1.46
C GLU A 34 19.39 8.29 -0.32
N ARG A 35 19.89 8.32 0.93
CA ARG A 35 19.18 7.76 2.08
C ARG A 35 17.87 8.51 2.38
N HIS A 36 17.89 9.85 2.28
CA HIS A 36 16.67 10.66 2.42
C HIS A 36 15.65 10.30 1.34
N LYS A 37 16.08 10.18 0.08
CA LYS A 37 15.20 9.76 -1.03
C LYS A 37 14.59 8.38 -0.78
N LEU A 38 15.40 7.39 -0.42
CA LEU A 38 14.93 6.03 -0.15
C LEU A 38 13.98 5.98 1.06
N GLN A 39 14.25 6.77 2.10
CA GLN A 39 13.38 6.87 3.27
C GLN A 39 12.04 7.52 2.92
N MET A 40 12.02 8.54 2.07
CA MET A 40 10.79 9.15 1.58
C MET A 40 9.99 8.13 0.75
N GLU A 41 10.63 7.41 -0.17
CA GLU A 41 9.98 6.33 -0.95
C GLU A 41 9.35 5.27 -0.04
N LEU A 42 10.03 4.85 1.04
CA LEU A 42 9.48 3.90 2.01
C LEU A 42 8.27 4.42 2.79
N LEU A 43 8.11 5.74 2.89
CA LEU A 43 6.96 6.37 3.54
C LEU A 43 5.82 6.66 2.54
N THR A 44 6.11 6.87 1.26
CA THR A 44 5.11 7.24 0.24
C THR A 44 4.63 6.04 -0.59
N ASP A 45 5.52 5.14 -1.01
CA ASP A 45 5.16 4.00 -1.87
C ASP A 45 4.07 3.11 -1.24
N PRO A 46 4.13 2.77 0.07
CA PRO A 46 3.07 1.98 0.70
C PRO A 46 1.72 2.72 0.84
N LEU A 47 1.70 4.06 0.71
CA LEU A 47 0.46 4.83 0.76
C LEU A 47 -0.37 4.69 -0.53
N TYR A 48 0.23 4.34 -1.68
CA TYR A 48 -0.54 4.05 -2.91
C TYR A 48 -1.53 2.90 -2.72
N PRO A 49 -1.11 1.66 -2.37
CA PRO A 49 -2.03 0.55 -2.17
C PRO A 49 -2.93 0.76 -0.93
N TRP A 50 -2.44 1.47 0.09
CA TRP A 50 -3.26 1.78 1.28
C TRP A 50 -4.42 2.74 0.94
N LEU A 51 -4.15 3.85 0.23
CA LEU A 51 -5.20 4.75 -0.24
C LEU A 51 -6.09 4.11 -1.30
N ALA A 52 -5.59 3.17 -2.10
CA ALA A 52 -6.40 2.45 -3.09
C ALA A 52 -7.60 1.72 -2.45
N GLN A 53 -7.49 1.31 -1.19
CA GLN A 53 -8.56 0.67 -0.41
C GLN A 53 -9.59 1.67 0.17
N ARG A 54 -9.37 2.98 -0.01
CA ARG A 54 -10.24 4.06 0.46
C ARG A 54 -10.97 4.73 -0.70
N GLU A 55 -12.09 5.37 -0.45
CA GLU A 55 -12.75 6.21 -1.47
C GLU A 55 -12.03 7.55 -1.67
N ASP A 56 -11.41 8.04 -0.61
CA ASP A 56 -10.83 9.37 -0.49
C ASP A 56 -9.37 9.33 -0.02
N GLY A 57 -8.71 10.46 -0.18
CA GLY A 57 -7.38 10.74 0.35
C GLY A 57 -6.37 11.10 -0.73
N TYR A 58 -5.33 11.78 -0.27
CA TYR A 58 -4.19 12.22 -1.05
C TYR A 58 -2.94 12.17 -0.15
N PHE A 59 -1.79 11.91 -0.74
CA PHE A 59 -0.52 12.18 -0.10
C PHE A 59 0.37 12.92 -1.08
N GLY A 60 1.29 13.70 -0.56
CA GLY A 60 2.35 14.33 -1.33
C GLY A 60 3.64 14.33 -0.55
N GLY A 61 4.72 14.69 -1.23
CA GLY A 61 6.03 14.81 -0.64
C GLY A 61 6.92 15.66 -1.54
N ASN A 62 7.83 16.42 -0.93
CA ASN A 62 8.68 17.39 -1.63
C ASN A 62 7.88 18.31 -2.58
N MET A 63 6.72 18.77 -2.11
CA MET A 63 5.77 19.63 -2.84
C MET A 63 5.39 20.80 -1.94
N PHE A 64 5.21 21.98 -2.53
CA PHE A 64 4.86 23.17 -1.74
C PHE A 64 3.44 23.11 -1.15
N LEU A 65 3.38 23.44 0.13
CA LEU A 65 2.21 23.64 0.97
C LEU A 65 2.01 25.15 1.19
N TYR A 66 0.94 25.68 0.61
CA TYR A 66 0.53 27.08 0.75
C TYR A 66 -0.63 27.21 1.74
N PHE A 67 -0.46 28.04 2.77
CA PHE A 67 -1.42 28.17 3.87
C PHE A 67 -1.76 29.62 4.24
N SER A 68 -1.18 30.61 3.58
CA SER A 68 -1.48 32.03 3.79
C SER A 68 -1.51 32.82 2.47
N THR A 69 -2.64 33.45 2.16
CA THR A 69 -2.82 34.29 0.96
C THR A 69 -2.11 35.64 1.06
N GLU A 70 -1.97 36.17 2.27
CA GLU A 70 -1.32 37.47 2.51
C GLU A 70 0.21 37.37 2.38
N GLN A 71 0.76 36.19 2.68
CA GLN A 71 2.20 35.98 2.78
C GLN A 71 2.82 35.25 1.57
N ILE A 72 2.06 35.03 0.49
CA ILE A 72 2.59 34.52 -0.79
C ILE A 72 3.76 35.40 -1.27
N LYS A 73 3.67 36.72 -1.04
CA LYS A 73 4.74 37.69 -1.36
C LYS A 73 5.99 37.55 -0.50
N ASN A 74 5.89 36.89 0.65
CA ASN A 74 6.97 36.69 1.62
C ASN A 74 7.55 35.26 1.60
N GLN A 75 7.11 34.41 0.65
CA GLN A 75 7.54 33.01 0.54
C GLN A 75 7.17 32.12 1.75
N ASP A 76 6.05 32.41 2.43
CA ASP A 76 5.52 31.53 3.49
C ASP A 76 4.75 30.33 2.91
N PHE A 77 5.47 29.51 2.13
CA PHE A 77 5.11 28.13 1.83
C PHE A 77 6.10 27.19 2.52
N ARG A 78 5.74 25.92 2.68
CA ARG A 78 6.65 24.89 3.18
C ARG A 78 6.65 23.71 2.24
N GLY A 79 7.80 23.09 2.00
CA GLY A 79 7.90 21.81 1.31
C GLY A 79 8.09 20.70 2.34
N PRO A 80 7.02 20.11 2.91
CA PRO A 80 7.16 18.93 3.76
C PRO A 80 7.66 17.74 2.95
N ASP A 81 8.53 16.92 3.55
CA ASP A 81 9.03 15.70 2.90
C ASP A 81 7.91 14.70 2.62
N VAL A 82 6.98 14.52 3.57
CA VAL A 82 5.77 13.71 3.39
C VAL A 82 4.59 14.37 4.08
N PHE A 83 3.43 14.38 3.43
CA PHE A 83 2.16 14.75 4.06
C PHE A 83 1.01 13.89 3.56
N VAL A 84 0.01 13.68 4.40
CA VAL A 84 -1.19 12.88 4.10
C VAL A 84 -2.44 13.68 4.42
N VAL A 85 -3.43 13.60 3.54
CA VAL A 85 -4.71 14.28 3.65
C VAL A 85 -5.84 13.30 3.36
N LEU A 86 -6.74 13.07 4.30
CA LEU A 86 -7.96 12.27 4.16
C LEU A 86 -9.18 13.17 3.88
N GLY A 87 -10.30 12.61 3.41
CA GLY A 87 -11.50 13.41 3.14
C GLY A 87 -11.48 14.18 1.83
N VAL A 88 -10.51 13.96 0.95
CA VAL A 88 -10.31 14.72 -0.29
C VAL A 88 -10.32 13.82 -1.53
N PRO A 89 -10.72 14.30 -2.71
CA PRO A 89 -10.71 13.50 -3.92
C PRO A 89 -9.30 13.05 -4.31
N LYS A 90 -9.20 11.86 -4.94
CA LYS A 90 -7.96 11.35 -5.55
C LYS A 90 -7.71 12.04 -6.89
N ALA A 91 -7.15 13.23 -6.84
CA ALA A 91 -6.76 14.03 -8.00
C ALA A 91 -5.28 14.39 -7.92
N GLU A 92 -4.66 14.59 -9.08
CA GLU A 92 -3.33 15.17 -9.17
C GLU A 92 -3.34 16.60 -8.63
N ARG A 93 -2.26 17.00 -7.96
CA ARG A 93 -2.00 18.38 -7.53
C ARG A 93 -0.58 18.77 -7.90
N LEU A 94 -0.40 20.04 -8.25
CA LEU A 94 0.91 20.67 -8.40
C LEU A 94 1.46 21.11 -7.04
N SER A 95 0.59 21.65 -6.19
CA SER A 95 0.90 22.14 -4.85
C SER A 95 -0.29 21.89 -3.93
N TRP A 96 -0.06 21.75 -2.62
CA TRP A 96 -1.16 21.73 -1.67
C TRP A 96 -1.53 23.15 -1.27
N VAL A 97 -2.66 23.65 -1.77
CA VAL A 97 -3.12 25.01 -1.50
C VAL A 97 -4.32 24.96 -0.54
N VAL A 98 -4.10 25.31 0.72
CA VAL A 98 -5.08 25.09 1.81
C VAL A 98 -6.41 25.80 1.56
N TRP A 99 -6.41 26.99 0.97
CA TRP A 99 -7.66 27.72 0.67
C TRP A 99 -8.37 27.22 -0.59
N GLU A 100 -7.67 26.51 -1.48
CA GLU A 100 -8.26 25.86 -2.66
C GLU A 100 -8.88 24.52 -2.26
N GLU A 101 -8.15 23.72 -1.48
CA GLU A 101 -8.57 22.40 -0.99
C GLU A 101 -9.56 22.50 0.20
N GLY A 102 -9.61 23.64 0.88
CA GLY A 102 -10.46 23.88 2.05
C GLY A 102 -9.97 23.19 3.33
N LYS A 103 -8.79 22.54 3.31
CA LYS A 103 -8.18 21.94 4.50
C LYS A 103 -6.65 21.88 4.46
N ALA A 104 -6.06 21.83 5.64
CA ALA A 104 -4.65 21.49 5.85
C ALA A 104 -4.42 19.97 5.82
N PRO A 105 -3.17 19.51 5.65
CA PRO A 105 -2.83 18.10 5.84
C PRO A 105 -3.19 17.57 7.22
N ASP A 106 -3.53 16.28 7.29
CA ASP A 106 -3.83 15.61 8.57
C ASP A 106 -2.55 15.16 9.28
N VAL A 107 -1.54 14.76 8.49
CA VAL A 107 -0.23 14.32 8.96
C VAL A 107 0.86 14.98 8.13
N ILE A 108 1.93 15.43 8.78
CA ILE A 108 3.21 15.81 8.14
C ILE A 108 4.36 15.03 8.79
N ILE A 109 5.31 14.57 7.98
CA ILE A 109 6.58 13.99 8.40
C ILE A 109 7.71 14.76 7.73
N GLU A 110 8.71 15.16 8.51
CA GLU A 110 9.98 15.74 8.02
C GLU A 110 11.12 14.74 8.24
N LEU A 111 11.96 14.58 7.23
CA LEU A 111 13.20 13.80 7.27
C LEU A 111 14.34 14.77 7.54
N ILE A 112 14.85 14.74 8.77
CA ILE A 112 15.82 15.72 9.24
C ILE A 112 17.25 15.25 9.00
N SER A 113 18.13 16.22 8.73
CA SER A 113 19.58 16.05 8.67
C SER A 113 20.25 17.02 9.64
N GLU A 114 21.58 16.94 9.79
CA GLU A 114 22.32 17.88 10.64
C GLU A 114 22.09 19.35 10.23
N SER A 115 21.94 19.63 8.92
CA SER A 115 21.69 20.98 8.40
C SER A 115 20.25 21.48 8.60
N THR A 116 19.26 20.59 8.64
CA THR A 116 17.83 20.97 8.68
C THR A 116 17.22 20.84 10.07
N ALA A 117 17.79 19.99 10.94
CA ALA A 117 17.25 19.64 12.26
C ALA A 117 16.82 20.84 13.12
N ASN A 118 17.60 21.92 13.16
CA ASN A 118 17.21 23.11 13.93
C ASN A 118 15.94 23.76 13.39
N THR A 119 15.82 23.89 12.06
CA THR A 119 14.67 24.52 11.40
C THR A 119 13.42 23.65 11.54
N ASP A 120 13.53 22.33 11.37
CA ASP A 120 12.41 21.39 11.47
C ASP A 120 11.86 21.33 12.89
N LYS A 121 12.73 21.17 13.90
CA LYS A 121 12.34 21.03 15.31
C LYS A 121 11.85 22.33 15.95
N THR A 122 12.14 23.49 15.34
CA THR A 122 11.74 24.80 15.86
C THR A 122 10.78 25.54 14.92
N THR A 123 11.30 26.24 13.92
CA THR A 123 10.55 27.16 13.06
C THR A 123 9.42 26.46 12.30
N LYS A 124 9.70 25.33 11.62
CA LYS A 124 8.67 24.60 10.87
C LYS A 124 7.63 24.00 11.80
N LYS A 125 8.04 23.38 12.91
CA LYS A 125 7.12 22.89 13.94
C LYS A 125 6.14 23.98 14.39
N VAL A 126 6.62 25.19 14.68
CA VAL A 126 5.76 26.33 15.07
C VAL A 126 4.81 26.74 13.95
N VAL A 127 5.28 26.80 12.70
CA VAL A 127 4.43 27.10 11.54
C VAL A 127 3.32 26.06 11.38
N TYR A 128 3.65 24.77 11.44
CA TYR A 128 2.67 23.69 11.34
C TYR A 128 1.68 23.70 12.52
N GLN A 129 2.12 24.09 13.71
CA GLN A 129 1.28 24.20 14.90
C GLN A 129 0.30 25.39 14.85
N ASP A 130 0.82 26.58 14.58
CA ASP A 130 0.14 27.84 14.85
C ASP A 130 -0.58 28.39 13.63
N GLN A 131 -0.02 28.16 12.45
CA GLN A 131 -0.50 28.72 11.19
C GLN A 131 -1.25 27.66 10.38
N VAL A 132 -0.63 26.52 10.11
CA VAL A 132 -1.24 25.46 9.29
C VAL A 132 -2.23 24.59 10.08
N ARG A 133 -2.03 24.46 11.41
CA ARG A 133 -2.87 23.67 12.32
C ARG A 133 -2.91 22.18 11.95
N VAL A 134 -1.77 21.61 11.57
CA VAL A 134 -1.65 20.18 11.23
C VAL A 134 -1.94 19.34 12.48
N PRO A 135 -2.88 18.37 12.42
CA PRO A 135 -3.23 17.57 13.58
C PRO A 135 -2.09 16.71 14.14
N GLU A 136 -1.28 16.08 13.28
CA GLU A 136 -0.16 15.24 13.71
C GLU A 136 1.11 15.59 12.91
N TYR A 137 2.22 15.76 13.62
CA TYR A 137 3.51 16.14 13.06
C TYR A 137 4.59 15.22 13.58
N PHE A 138 5.44 14.71 12.69
CA PHE A 138 6.53 13.81 13.02
C PHE A 138 7.84 14.30 12.39
N TRP A 139 8.96 13.92 13.00
CA TRP A 139 10.26 13.99 12.35
C TRP A 139 11.05 12.71 12.58
N TYR A 140 11.97 12.41 11.66
CA TYR A 140 12.86 11.27 11.74
C TYR A 140 14.21 11.59 11.09
N ASP A 141 15.32 11.28 11.78
CA ASP A 141 16.66 11.33 11.19
C ASP A 141 17.06 9.96 10.61
N PRO A 142 17.17 9.79 9.29
CA PRO A 142 17.57 8.52 8.68
C PRO A 142 19.05 8.16 8.90
N PHE A 143 19.87 9.07 9.42
CA PHE A 143 21.26 8.84 9.83
C PHE A 143 21.41 8.65 11.34
N ASN A 144 20.41 9.05 12.13
CA ASN A 144 20.32 8.81 13.56
C ASN A 144 18.91 8.31 13.95
N PRO A 145 18.62 7.01 13.80
CA PRO A 145 17.27 6.45 13.99
C PRO A 145 16.63 6.66 15.37
N GLU A 146 17.42 7.02 16.39
CA GLU A 146 16.92 7.37 17.72
C GLU A 146 16.38 8.80 17.80
N ASP A 147 16.70 9.65 16.83
CA ASP A 147 16.12 10.99 16.68
C ASP A 147 14.80 10.92 15.90
N PHE A 148 13.82 10.35 16.60
CA PHE A 148 12.47 10.11 16.10
C PHE A 148 11.48 10.68 17.12
N ALA A 149 10.57 11.53 16.65
CA ALA A 149 9.52 12.05 17.52
C ALA A 149 8.23 12.36 16.76
N GLY A 150 7.13 12.35 17.49
CA GLY A 150 5.81 12.68 17.00
C GLY A 150 5.10 13.62 17.95
N PHE A 151 4.17 14.39 17.41
CA PHE A 151 3.41 15.39 18.12
C PHE A 151 1.97 15.38 17.65
N ARG A 152 1.04 15.57 18.58
CA ARG A 152 -0.38 15.75 18.28
C ARG A 152 -0.86 17.11 18.75
N LEU A 153 -1.59 17.79 17.88
CA LEU A 153 -2.16 19.09 18.18
C LEU A 153 -3.34 18.92 19.15
N HIS A 154 -3.21 19.46 20.35
CA HIS A 154 -4.26 19.48 21.35
C HIS A 154 -4.45 20.91 21.87
N ASN A 155 -5.68 21.44 21.77
CA ASN A 155 -6.01 22.83 22.11
C ASN A 155 -5.05 23.86 21.47
N GLY A 156 -4.66 23.62 20.22
CA GLY A 156 -3.80 24.51 19.45
C GLY A 156 -2.31 24.44 19.78
N VAL A 157 -1.87 23.50 20.63
CA VAL A 157 -0.46 23.30 20.99
C VAL A 157 -0.08 21.84 20.76
N TYR A 158 1.11 21.60 20.22
CA TYR A 158 1.64 20.26 20.03
C TYR A 158 2.05 19.63 21.36
N GLN A 159 1.48 18.47 21.64
CA GLN A 159 1.90 17.58 22.72
C GLN A 159 2.73 16.43 22.15
N PRO A 160 3.88 16.08 22.75
CA PRO A 160 4.67 14.96 22.28
C PRO A 160 3.89 13.65 22.41
N LEU A 161 3.99 12.80 21.39
CA LEU A 161 3.54 11.42 21.42
C LEU A 161 4.59 10.57 22.13
N THR A 162 4.12 9.57 22.87
CA THR A 162 4.99 8.56 23.49
C THR A 162 4.95 7.30 22.64
N GLU A 163 6.10 6.66 22.49
CA GLU A 163 6.15 5.34 21.87
C GLU A 163 5.35 4.32 22.67
N ASP A 164 4.69 3.40 21.98
CA ASP A 164 4.05 2.26 22.64
C ASP A 164 5.08 1.21 23.09
N GLU A 165 4.61 0.11 23.67
CA GLU A 165 5.47 -0.98 24.16
C GLU A 165 6.35 -1.61 23.07
N GLN A 166 6.00 -1.41 21.79
CA GLN A 166 6.75 -1.91 20.64
C GLN A 166 7.64 -0.83 20.01
N GLY A 167 7.79 0.34 20.64
CA GLY A 167 8.61 1.44 20.11
C GLY A 167 7.98 2.17 18.92
N ARG A 168 6.65 2.12 18.78
CA ARG A 168 5.92 2.70 17.64
C ARG A 168 5.27 4.03 18.00
N LEU A 169 5.20 4.95 17.05
CA LEU A 169 4.39 6.16 17.17
C LEU A 169 3.09 6.02 16.38
N ILE A 170 1.96 6.12 17.07
CA ILE A 170 0.63 5.89 16.49
C ILE A 170 0.06 7.20 15.92
N SER A 171 -0.26 7.17 14.63
CA SER A 171 -1.10 8.18 13.99
C SER A 171 -2.57 7.81 14.16
N GLU A 172 -3.28 8.56 15.01
CA GLU A 172 -4.74 8.37 15.18
C GLU A 172 -5.49 8.82 13.94
N ARG A 173 -4.96 9.79 13.18
CA ARG A 173 -5.59 10.29 11.95
C ARG A 173 -5.63 9.22 10.86
N LEU A 174 -4.54 8.48 10.70
CA LEU A 174 -4.43 7.48 9.64
C LEU A 174 -4.85 6.09 10.11
N GLY A 175 -4.92 5.84 11.42
CA GLY A 175 -5.11 4.49 11.95
C GLY A 175 -3.91 3.58 11.61
N LEU A 176 -2.72 4.18 11.59
CA LEU A 176 -1.45 3.53 11.26
C LEU A 176 -0.43 3.84 12.36
N ALA A 177 0.63 3.03 12.41
CA ALA A 177 1.78 3.25 13.24
C ALA A 177 3.02 3.51 12.38
N LEU A 178 3.87 4.44 12.81
CA LEU A 178 5.23 4.60 12.32
C LEU A 178 6.15 3.69 13.13
N VAL A 179 6.90 2.83 12.45
CA VAL A 179 7.75 1.82 13.07
C VAL A 179 9.18 1.91 12.54
N ARG A 180 10.15 1.75 13.43
CA ARG A 180 11.56 1.56 13.07
C ARG A 180 11.76 0.11 12.64
N TRP A 181 12.18 -0.10 11.40
CA TRP A 181 12.38 -1.40 10.79
C TRP A 181 13.84 -1.54 10.33
N GLN A 182 14.56 -2.49 10.91
CA GLN A 182 15.93 -2.81 10.47
C GLN A 182 15.89 -3.74 9.27
N GLY A 183 16.54 -3.35 8.17
CA GLY A 183 16.74 -4.24 7.05
C GLY A 183 17.34 -3.55 5.82
N VAL A 184 17.39 -4.33 4.74
CA VAL A 184 17.95 -3.92 3.46
C VAL A 184 16.84 -3.39 2.56
N TYR A 185 16.98 -2.16 2.06
CA TYR A 185 16.02 -1.58 1.11
C TYR A 185 16.72 -0.88 -0.04
N LYS A 186 16.48 -1.38 -1.27
CA LYS A 186 17.10 -0.95 -2.54
C LYS A 186 18.63 -0.79 -2.45
N ASN A 187 19.34 -0.80 -3.58
CA ASN A 187 20.80 -0.54 -3.65
C ASN A 187 21.68 -1.23 -2.57
N ASN A 188 21.19 -2.32 -1.98
CA ASN A 188 21.69 -2.99 -0.78
C ASN A 188 21.99 -2.09 0.44
N VAL A 189 21.20 -1.04 0.69
CA VAL A 189 21.36 -0.19 1.89
C VAL A 189 20.74 -0.88 3.10
N ASP A 190 21.58 -1.39 4.00
CA ASP A 190 21.20 -2.01 5.28
C ASP A 190 21.22 -0.99 6.43
N THR A 191 20.06 -0.62 6.95
CA THR A 191 19.94 0.35 8.06
C THR A 191 18.58 0.24 8.73
N THR A 192 18.33 1.10 9.72
CA THR A 192 17.01 1.27 10.31
C THR A 192 16.22 2.29 9.50
N TRP A 193 15.09 1.84 8.96
CA TRP A 193 14.16 2.65 8.18
C TRP A 193 12.90 2.94 8.98
N LEU A 194 12.26 4.07 8.70
CA LEU A 194 10.91 4.32 9.17
C LEU A 194 9.89 3.78 8.15
N ARG A 195 8.90 3.02 8.61
CA ARG A 195 7.84 2.47 7.75
C ARG A 195 6.47 2.63 8.39
N TRP A 196 5.44 2.65 7.57
CA TRP A 196 4.06 2.50 8.03
C TRP A 196 3.76 1.05 8.38
N ALA A 197 3.01 0.83 9.45
CA ALA A 197 2.43 -0.45 9.82
C ALA A 197 0.96 -0.26 10.22
N THR A 198 0.16 -1.32 10.07
CA THR A 198 -1.18 -1.37 10.68
C THR A 198 -1.06 -1.38 12.20
N LEU A 199 -2.16 -1.12 12.92
CA LEU A 199 -2.15 -1.13 14.38
C LEU A 199 -1.85 -2.53 14.94
N GLU A 200 -2.14 -3.58 14.18
CA GLU A 200 -1.80 -4.98 14.48
C GLU A 200 -0.30 -5.28 14.29
N GLY A 201 0.49 -4.33 13.77
CA GLY A 201 1.93 -4.47 13.58
C GLY A 201 2.33 -5.05 12.22
N ILE A 202 1.42 -5.09 11.25
CA ILE A 202 1.75 -5.54 9.88
C ILE A 202 2.32 -4.36 9.11
N VAL A 203 3.59 -4.44 8.72
CA VAL A 203 4.23 -3.40 7.89
C VAL A 203 3.51 -3.29 6.56
N LEU A 204 3.19 -2.07 6.14
CA LEU A 204 2.58 -1.81 4.85
C LEU A 204 3.62 -2.11 3.75
N PRO A 205 3.29 -3.00 2.80
CA PRO A 205 4.23 -3.36 1.75
C PRO A 205 4.32 -2.25 0.70
N THR A 206 5.50 -2.09 0.10
CA THR A 206 5.68 -1.27 -1.11
C THR A 206 5.00 -1.95 -2.30
N ALA A 207 4.75 -1.20 -3.38
CA ALA A 207 4.22 -1.78 -4.61
C ALA A 207 5.13 -2.88 -5.20
N GLU A 208 6.45 -2.74 -5.03
CA GLU A 208 7.43 -3.75 -5.44
C GLU A 208 7.30 -5.03 -4.60
N GLU A 209 7.20 -4.90 -3.27
CA GLU A 209 7.00 -6.04 -2.37
C GLU A 209 5.68 -6.77 -2.67
N ILE A 210 4.59 -6.04 -2.95
CA ILE A 210 3.31 -6.62 -3.39
C ILE A 210 3.49 -7.39 -4.71
N ALA A 211 4.18 -6.81 -5.69
CA ALA A 211 4.38 -7.43 -6.99
C ALA A 211 5.21 -8.72 -6.89
N VAL A 212 6.27 -8.71 -6.08
CA VAL A 212 7.10 -9.90 -5.82
C VAL A 212 6.26 -10.99 -5.13
N GLN A 213 5.47 -10.64 -4.12
CA GLN A 213 4.59 -11.58 -3.42
C GLN A 213 3.58 -12.21 -4.40
N ALA A 214 2.92 -11.40 -5.23
CA ALA A 214 1.97 -11.89 -6.23
C ALA A 214 2.61 -12.82 -7.27
N GLN A 215 3.86 -12.54 -7.68
CA GLN A 215 4.61 -13.42 -8.58
C GLN A 215 4.95 -14.77 -7.93
N GLN A 216 5.34 -14.76 -6.65
CA GLN A 216 5.63 -15.98 -5.90
C GLN A 216 4.37 -16.84 -5.73
N GLU A 217 3.24 -16.22 -5.37
CA GLU A 217 1.95 -16.91 -5.24
C GLU A 217 1.49 -17.50 -6.58
N ALA A 218 1.62 -16.75 -7.67
CA ALA A 218 1.28 -17.24 -9.00
C ALA A 218 2.16 -18.42 -9.42
N ALA A 219 3.46 -18.37 -9.15
CA ALA A 219 4.39 -19.46 -9.44
C ALA A 219 4.05 -20.72 -8.62
N GLN A 220 3.73 -20.56 -7.33
CA GLN A 220 3.30 -21.65 -6.48
C GLN A 220 1.99 -22.29 -6.98
N ALA A 221 0.98 -21.48 -7.28
CA ALA A 221 -0.29 -21.97 -7.79
C ALA A 221 -0.14 -22.71 -9.14
N GLN A 222 0.75 -22.24 -10.02
CA GLN A 222 1.08 -22.95 -11.27
C GLN A 222 1.72 -24.31 -11.00
N GLN A 223 2.66 -24.38 -10.05
CA GLN A 223 3.31 -25.63 -9.68
C GLN A 223 2.31 -26.64 -9.11
N GLU A 224 1.41 -26.20 -8.23
CA GLU A 224 0.35 -27.02 -7.66
C GLU A 224 -0.62 -27.52 -8.74
N ALA A 225 -1.00 -26.67 -9.71
CA ALA A 225 -1.84 -27.04 -10.83
C ALA A 225 -1.19 -28.10 -11.74
N ILE A 226 0.11 -27.98 -12.02
CA ILE A 226 0.85 -28.97 -12.80
C ILE A 226 0.88 -30.32 -12.06
N GLN A 227 1.12 -30.32 -10.76
CA GLN A 227 1.11 -31.54 -9.95
C GLN A 227 -0.27 -32.20 -9.92
N ALA A 228 -1.33 -31.41 -9.73
CA ALA A 228 -2.69 -31.92 -9.76
C ALA A 228 -3.05 -32.52 -11.14
N GLN A 229 -2.62 -31.88 -12.23
CA GLN A 229 -2.84 -32.40 -13.58
C GLN A 229 -2.09 -33.70 -13.83
N GLN A 230 -0.86 -33.83 -13.34
CA GLN A 230 -0.09 -35.08 -13.43
C GLN A 230 -0.77 -36.22 -12.66
N GLN A 231 -1.22 -35.96 -11.43
CA GLN A 231 -1.96 -36.94 -10.62
C GLN A 231 -3.27 -37.36 -11.29
N ALA A 232 -4.04 -36.40 -11.81
CA ALA A 232 -5.27 -36.68 -12.54
C ALA A 232 -5.02 -37.56 -13.78
N THR A 233 -3.94 -37.27 -14.52
CA THR A 233 -3.54 -38.05 -15.70
C THR A 233 -3.14 -39.46 -15.32
N GLN A 234 -2.36 -39.63 -14.25
CA GLN A 234 -1.96 -40.95 -13.74
C GLN A 234 -3.16 -41.76 -13.24
N ALA A 235 -4.07 -41.14 -12.49
CA ALA A 235 -5.30 -41.77 -12.03
C ALA A 235 -6.19 -42.21 -13.21
N GLN A 236 -6.28 -41.38 -14.26
CA GLN A 236 -7.03 -41.72 -15.47
C GLN A 236 -6.40 -42.88 -16.25
N GLN A 237 -5.07 -42.93 -16.34
CA GLN A 237 -4.36 -44.08 -16.93
C GLN A 237 -4.63 -45.36 -16.13
N GLN A 238 -4.54 -45.31 -14.80
CA GLN A 238 -4.81 -46.46 -13.93
C GLN A 238 -6.27 -46.94 -14.06
N ALA A 239 -7.23 -46.01 -14.08
CA ALA A 239 -8.64 -46.33 -14.27
C ALA A 239 -8.90 -46.98 -15.64
N THR A 240 -8.26 -46.46 -16.70
CA THR A 240 -8.37 -47.03 -18.05
C THR A 240 -7.78 -48.43 -18.11
N GLN A 241 -6.64 -48.66 -17.48
CA GLN A 241 -6.01 -49.98 -17.42
C GLN A 241 -6.88 -50.97 -16.62
N ALA A 242 -7.37 -50.58 -15.45
CA ALA A 242 -8.27 -51.41 -14.65
C ALA A 242 -9.56 -51.78 -15.42
N GLN A 243 -10.10 -50.84 -16.21
CA GLN A 243 -11.27 -51.10 -17.05
C GLN A 243 -10.96 -52.11 -18.17
N GLN A 244 -9.78 -52.04 -18.79
CA GLN A 244 -9.34 -53.00 -19.80
C GLN A 244 -9.15 -54.39 -19.20
N GLU A 245 -8.48 -54.49 -18.05
CA GLU A 245 -8.27 -55.75 -17.32
C GLU A 245 -9.61 -56.39 -16.91
N ALA A 246 -10.54 -55.59 -16.37
CA ALA A 246 -11.88 -56.05 -16.02
C ALA A 246 -12.65 -56.56 -17.24
N THR A 247 -12.55 -55.86 -18.38
CA THR A 247 -13.20 -56.29 -19.64
C THR A 247 -12.62 -57.60 -20.16
N GLN A 248 -11.30 -57.78 -20.11
CA GLN A 248 -10.65 -59.03 -20.50
C GLN A 248 -11.03 -60.19 -19.57
N ALA A 249 -11.05 -59.97 -18.26
CA ALA A 249 -11.47 -60.97 -17.28
C ALA A 249 -12.91 -61.43 -17.52
N GLN A 250 -13.82 -60.49 -17.82
CA GLN A 250 -15.21 -60.80 -18.19
C GLN A 250 -15.30 -61.65 -19.47
N GLN A 251 -14.53 -61.31 -20.51
CA GLN A 251 -14.50 -62.08 -21.75
C GLN A 251 -13.98 -63.51 -21.52
N GLN A 252 -12.90 -63.67 -20.74
CA GLN A 252 -12.35 -64.98 -20.41
C GLN A 252 -13.33 -65.82 -19.58
N ALA A 253 -14.00 -65.22 -18.59
CA ALA A 253 -15.02 -65.89 -17.80
C ALA A 253 -16.20 -66.36 -18.67
N ALA A 254 -16.68 -65.52 -19.58
CA ALA A 254 -17.74 -65.88 -20.52
C ALA A 254 -17.33 -67.03 -21.47
N GLN A 255 -16.09 -67.02 -21.99
CA GLN A 255 -15.56 -68.10 -22.83
C GLN A 255 -15.40 -69.41 -22.06
N ALA A 256 -14.90 -69.33 -20.82
CA ALA A 256 -14.75 -70.50 -19.95
C ALA A 256 -16.11 -71.13 -19.64
N GLN A 257 -17.12 -70.31 -19.36
CA GLN A 257 -18.49 -70.75 -19.14
C GLN A 257 -19.08 -71.43 -20.39
N GLN A 258 -18.95 -70.82 -21.57
CA GLN A 258 -19.39 -71.45 -22.83
C GLN A 258 -18.69 -72.79 -23.10
N ARG A 259 -17.38 -72.90 -22.86
CA ARG A 259 -16.65 -74.17 -23.01
C ARG A 259 -17.13 -75.23 -22.02
N ALA A 260 -17.34 -74.85 -20.76
CA ALA A 260 -17.85 -75.74 -19.73
C ALA A 260 -19.23 -76.28 -20.13
N GLU A 261 -20.13 -75.41 -20.61
CA GLU A 261 -21.46 -75.80 -21.11
C GLU A 261 -21.38 -76.75 -22.31
N GLN A 262 -20.50 -76.50 -23.28
CA GLN A 262 -20.29 -77.37 -24.44
C GLN A 262 -19.72 -78.74 -24.05
N LEU A 263 -18.76 -78.78 -23.12
CA LEU A 263 -18.19 -80.02 -22.60
C LEU A 263 -19.23 -80.82 -21.83
N ALA A 264 -20.01 -80.18 -20.96
CA ALA A 264 -21.11 -80.81 -20.24
C ALA A 264 -22.18 -81.39 -21.20
N ALA A 265 -22.50 -80.66 -22.28
CA ALA A 265 -23.41 -81.17 -23.31
C ALA A 265 -22.84 -82.41 -24.05
N ARG A 266 -21.53 -82.43 -24.36
CA ARG A 266 -20.86 -83.60 -24.96
C ARG A 266 -20.81 -84.80 -24.02
N LEU A 267 -20.52 -84.59 -22.73
CA LEU A 267 -20.51 -85.66 -21.73
C LEU A 267 -21.90 -86.32 -21.61
N ARG A 268 -22.97 -85.50 -21.54
CA ARG A 268 -24.36 -86.00 -21.58
C ARG A 268 -24.66 -86.80 -22.84
N ALA A 269 -24.19 -86.37 -24.01
CA ALA A 269 -24.38 -87.10 -25.27
C ALA A 269 -23.65 -88.46 -25.31
N MET A 270 -22.60 -88.64 -24.51
CA MET A 270 -21.88 -89.91 -24.33
C MET A 270 -22.43 -90.78 -23.19
N GLY A 271 -23.52 -90.36 -22.54
CA GLY A 271 -24.17 -91.10 -21.45
C GLY A 271 -23.48 -90.97 -20.08
N VAL A 272 -22.58 -90.00 -19.91
CA VAL A 272 -21.91 -89.69 -18.64
C VAL A 272 -22.57 -88.47 -17.99
N ASP A 273 -22.93 -88.58 -16.71
CA ASP A 273 -23.49 -87.47 -15.93
C ASP A 273 -22.36 -86.46 -15.59
N PRO A 274 -22.41 -85.21 -16.10
CA PRO A 274 -21.36 -84.23 -15.87
C PRO A 274 -21.20 -83.81 -14.40
N ASP A 275 -22.23 -84.00 -13.57
CA ASP A 275 -22.23 -83.57 -12.16
C ASP A 275 -21.65 -84.65 -11.22
N GLN A 276 -21.20 -85.79 -11.77
CA GLN A 276 -20.62 -86.91 -11.01
C GLN A 276 -19.14 -87.18 -11.33
N VAL A 277 -18.47 -86.30 -12.08
CA VAL A 277 -17.04 -86.40 -12.46
C VAL A 277 -16.21 -85.32 -11.78
#